data_AF-A0A366ZFB8-F1
#
_entry.id   AF-A0A366ZFB8-F1
#
_cell.length_a   1.000
_cell.length_b   1.000
_cell.length_c   1.000
_cell.angle_alpha   90.00
_cell.angle_beta   90.00
_cell.angle_gamma   90.00
#
_symmetry.space_group_name_H-M   'P 1'
#
loop_
_entity.id
_entity.type
_entity.pdbx_description
1 polymer ?
#
loop_
_entity_poly.entity_id
_entity_poly.type
_entity_poly.pdbx_seq_one_letter_code
_entity_poly.pdbx_strand_id
1 'polypeptide(L)' 'MSMILQLTDDEMTALDAQAEAERRPPEDVAADAVRQYVARNAHRARIHAATARVVDRYAEALRELADR' A
#
# COMPACT_ATOMS: atom_id res chain seq x y z
N MET A 1 -0.85 -18.10 12.16
CA MET A 1 -2.14 -18.27 11.43
C MET A 1 -1.83 -18.71 10.02
N SER A 2 -2.65 -19.58 9.43
CA SER A 2 -2.49 -20.02 8.03
C SER A 2 -3.59 -19.39 7.18
N MET A 3 -3.23 -18.90 6.00
CA MET A 3 -4.15 -18.35 5.00
C MET A 3 -3.80 -18.97 3.65
N ILE A 4 -4.80 -19.36 2.87
CA ILE A 4 -4.61 -19.88 1.52
C ILE A 4 -5.04 -18.79 0.54
N LEU A 5 -4.13 -18.35 -0.33
CA LEU A 5 -4.41 -17.43 -1.42
C LEU A 5 -4.78 -18.24 -2.67
N GLN A 6 -5.84 -17.84 -3.36
CA GLN A 6 -6.18 -18.38 -4.67
C GLN A 6 -5.66 -17.40 -5.72
N LEU A 7 -4.86 -17.91 -6.64
CA LEU A 7 -4.31 -17.17 -7.77
C LEU A 7 -4.92 -17.72 -9.06
N THR A 8 -5.11 -16.85 -10.03
CA THR A 8 -5.37 -17.26 -11.41
C THR A 8 -4.11 -17.89 -12.02
N ASP A 9 -4.27 -18.64 -13.11
CA ASP A 9 -3.13 -19.27 -13.80
C ASP A 9 -2.09 -18.25 -14.28
N ASP A 10 -2.55 -17.09 -14.73
CA ASP A 10 -1.68 -15.97 -15.16
C ASP A 10 -0.89 -15.39 -13.98
N GLU A 11 -1.55 -15.20 -12.83
CA GLU A 11 -0.89 -14.71 -11.61
C GLU A 11 0.11 -15.72 -11.06
N MET A 12 -0.19 -17.02 -11.13
CA MET A 12 0.74 -18.08 -10.74
C MET A 12 1.96 -18.09 -11.66
N THR A 13 1.75 -18.02 -12.97
CA THR A 13 2.84 -17.99 -13.96
C THR A 13 3.76 -16.78 -13.76
N ALA A 14 3.17 -15.61 -13.49
CA ALA A 14 3.94 -14.40 -13.21
C ALA A 14 4.72 -14.51 -11.88
N LEU A 15 4.12 -15.10 -10.85
CA LEU A 15 4.77 -15.33 -9.56
C LEU A 15 5.97 -16.29 -9.70
N ASP A 16 5.78 -17.40 -10.43
CA ASP A 16 6.85 -18.38 -10.67
C ASP A 16 8.01 -17.75 -11.45
N ALA A 17 7.72 -16.99 -12.51
CA ALA A 17 8.76 -16.29 -13.28
C ALA A 17 9.55 -15.30 -12.39
N GLN A 18 8.87 -14.61 -11.48
CA GLN A 18 9.52 -13.70 -10.53
C GLN A 18 10.38 -14.46 -9.51
N ALA A 19 9.87 -15.58 -8.99
CA ALA A 19 10.57 -16.44 -8.04
C ALA A 19 11.85 -17.02 -8.62
N GLU A 20 11.81 -17.48 -9.88
CA GLU A 20 12.98 -17.94 -10.62
C GLU A 20 14.01 -16.82 -10.83
N ALA A 21 13.56 -15.63 -11.23
CA ALA A 21 14.43 -14.47 -11.42
C ALA A 21 15.15 -14.07 -10.12
N GLU A 22 14.45 -14.16 -8.98
CA GLU A 22 14.99 -13.85 -7.65
C GLU A 22 15.73 -15.02 -7.01
N ARG A 23 15.65 -16.23 -7.58
CA ARG A 23 16.17 -17.49 -7.01
C ARG A 23 15.66 -17.74 -5.59
N ARG A 24 14.35 -17.56 -5.39
CA ARG A 24 13.66 -17.68 -4.11
C ARG A 24 12.44 -18.60 -4.24
N PRO A 25 11.99 -19.22 -3.15
CA PRO A 25 10.72 -19.96 -3.16
C PRO A 25 9.54 -19.04 -3.53
N PRO A 26 8.58 -19.51 -4.36
CA PRO A 26 7.40 -18.73 -4.74
C PRO A 26 6.61 -18.19 -3.55
N GLU A 27 6.49 -18.96 -2.46
CA GLU A 27 5.80 -18.56 -1.24
C GLU A 27 6.49 -17.40 -0.52
N ASP A 28 7.82 -17.33 -0.56
CA ASP A 28 8.59 -16.25 0.05
C ASP A 28 8.43 -14.95 -0.75
N VAL A 29 8.40 -15.07 -2.08
CA VAL A 29 8.14 -13.94 -2.99
C VAL A 29 6.71 -13.43 -2.80
N ALA A 30 5.72 -14.32 -2.73
CA ALA A 30 4.33 -13.96 -2.47
C ALA A 30 4.17 -13.28 -1.10
N ALA A 31 4.76 -13.85 -0.05
CA ALA A 31 4.72 -13.26 1.28
C ALA A 31 5.36 -11.87 1.31
N ASP A 32 6.45 -11.67 0.56
CA ASP A 32 7.08 -10.37 0.45
C ASP A 32 6.25 -9.36 -0.34
N ALA A 33 5.66 -9.79 -1.46
CA ALA A 33 4.75 -8.96 -2.25
C ALA A 33 3.58 -8.43 -1.40
N VAL A 34 2.98 -9.29 -0.57
CA VAL A 34 1.92 -8.89 0.38
C VAL A 34 2.44 -7.86 1.38
N ARG A 35 3.62 -8.08 1.99
CA ARG A 35 4.21 -7.11 2.92
C ARG A 35 4.46 -5.76 2.27
N GLN A 36 5.02 -5.75 1.07
CA GLN A 36 5.28 -4.52 0.32
C GLN A 36 3.98 -3.80 -0.04
N TYR A 37 2.95 -4.52 -0.49
CA TYR A 37 1.63 -3.94 -0.79
C TYR A 37 1.02 -3.26 0.44
N VAL A 38 1.00 -3.96 1.58
CA VAL A 38 0.46 -3.43 2.84
C VAL A 38 1.26 -2.22 3.31
N ALA A 39 2.60 -2.29 3.31
CA ALA A 39 3.45 -1.19 3.72
C ALA A 39 3.27 0.06 2.84
N ARG A 40 3.20 -0.12 1.51
CA ARG A 40 2.97 0.98 0.56
C ARG A 40 1.63 1.66 0.79
N ASN A 41 0.58 0.88 1.01
CA ASN A 41 -0.76 1.43 1.25
C ASN A 41 -0.87 2.11 2.62
N ALA A 42 -0.26 1.55 3.66
CA ALA A 42 -0.18 2.19 4.97
C ALA A 42 0.55 3.54 4.90
N HIS A 43 1.66 3.61 4.15
CA HIS A 43 2.37 4.87 3.95
C HIS A 43 1.52 5.91 3.21
N ARG A 44 0.85 5.53 2.12
CA ARG A 44 -0.07 6.41 1.38
C ARG A 44 -1.21 6.92 2.25
N ALA A 45 -1.80 6.06 3.07
CA ALA A 45 -2.85 6.45 4.01
C ALA A 45 -2.36 7.48 5.03
N ARG A 46 -1.13 7.33 5.55
CA ARG A 46 -0.52 8.32 6.46
C ARG A 46 -0.30 9.67 5.77
N ILE A 47 0.21 9.67 4.54
CA ILE A 47 0.36 10.90 3.75
C ILE A 47 -0.99 11.58 3.59
N HIS A 48 -2.00 10.84 3.13
CA HIS A 48 -3.33 11.40 2.90
C HIS A 48 -3.93 12.00 4.18
N ALA A 49 -3.82 11.30 5.31
CA ALA A 49 -4.28 11.80 6.60
C ALA A 49 -3.54 13.08 7.04
N ALA A 50 -2.23 13.14 6.81
CA ALA A 50 -1.45 14.34 7.13
C ALA A 50 -1.86 15.53 6.23
N THR A 51 -2.02 15.30 4.93
CA THR A 51 -2.47 16.33 3.98
C THR A 51 -3.87 16.84 4.34
N ALA A 52 -4.82 15.94 4.67
CA ALA A 52 -6.17 16.33 5.08
C ALA A 52 -6.14 17.28 6.28
N ARG A 53 -5.37 16.95 7.32
CA ARG A 53 -5.21 17.82 8.51
C ARG A 53 -4.67 19.21 8.18
N VAL A 54 -3.72 19.28 7.25
CA VAL A 54 -3.13 20.55 6.81
C VAL A 54 -4.16 21.38 6.05
N VAL A 55 -4.88 20.78 5.11
CA VAL A 55 -5.94 21.44 4.35
C VAL A 55 -7.03 21.96 5.28
N ASP A 56 -7.52 21.14 6.21
CA ASP A 56 -8.57 21.52 7.16
C ASP A 56 -8.13 22.72 8.02
N ARG A 57 -6.90 22.67 8.55
CA ARG A 57 -6.34 23.75 9.36
C ARG A 57 -6.22 25.06 8.57
N TYR A 58 -5.75 25.01 7.33
CA TYR A 58 -5.64 26.22 6.52
C TYR A 58 -7.01 26.74 6.07
N ALA A 59 -7.98 25.87 5.81
CA ALA A 59 -9.35 26.28 5.50
C ALA A 59 -10.04 26.95 6.71
N GLU A 60 -9.76 26.50 7.92
CA GLU A 60 -10.20 27.17 9.16
C GLU A 60 -9.56 28.55 9.30
N ALA A 61 -8.23 28.65 9.20
CA ALA A 61 -7.52 29.93 9.31
C ALA A 61 -7.95 30.96 8.25
N LEU A 62 -8.24 30.51 7.02
CA LEU A 62 -8.75 31.40 5.96
C LEU A 62 -10.17 31.88 6.24
N ARG A 63 -11.04 31.05 6.85
CA ARG A 63 -12.37 31.48 7.30
C ARG A 63 -12.26 32.52 8.42
N GLU A 64 -11.43 32.27 9.43
CA GLU A 64 -11.19 33.23 10.51
C GLU A 64 -10.65 34.58 10.00
N LEU A 65 -9.81 34.57 8.96
CA LEU A 65 -9.32 35.80 8.33
C LEU A 65 -10.42 36.55 7.57
N ALA A 66 -11.31 35.82 6.89
CA ALA A 66 -12.40 36.42 6.11
C ALA A 66 -13.50 37.04 6.99
N ASP A 67 -13.67 36.53 8.21
CA ASP A 67 -14.64 37.02 9.20
C ASP A 67 -14.17 38.27 9.98
N ARG A 68 -12.99 38.81 9.66
CA ARG A 68 -12.42 40.06 10.22
C ARG A 68 -12.55 41.23 9.26
#